data_AF-A0A1W1BCF7-F1
#
_entry.id   AF-A0A1W1BCF7-F1
#
_cell.length_a   1.000
_cell.length_b   1.000
_cell.length_c   1.000
_cell.angle_alpha   90.00
_cell.angle_beta   90.00
_cell.angle_gamma   90.00
#
_symmetry.space_group_name_H-M   'P 1'
#
loop_
_entity.id
_entity.type
_entity.pdbx_description
1 polymer ?
#
loop_
_entity_poly.entity_id
_entity_poly.type
_entity_poly.pdbx_seq_one_letter_code
_entity_poly.pdbx_strand_id
1 'polypeptide(L)'
;MFQKSLLKNFVKSFTTPDHDTIVKLVTRDRYIAEDANGAEFIILLSKMLNWTNCIREVKNDTDMKKADAVVYDKDNNPIAIIELKSSDKNISNRDIVAQAFRYKNEKPTCRFVIIYDAIQ
;
A
#
# COMPACT_ATOMS: atom_id res chain seq x y z
N MET A 1 -6.76 32.07 8.02
CA MET A 1 -6.98 31.57 6.66
C MET A 1 -7.21 30.06 6.77
N PHE A 2 -8.46 29.61 6.64
CA PHE A 2 -8.81 28.20 6.87
C PHE A 2 -8.18 27.32 5.79
N GLN A 3 -7.35 26.37 6.21
CA GLN A 3 -6.81 25.30 5.36
C GLN A 3 -8.00 24.49 4.84
N LYS A 4 -8.46 24.82 3.63
CA LYS A 4 -9.52 24.07 2.93
C LYS A 4 -9.07 22.61 2.89
N SER A 5 -9.82 21.77 3.60
CA SER A 5 -9.56 20.34 3.81
C SER A 5 -9.17 19.66 2.48
N LEU A 6 -7.88 19.33 2.33
CA LEU A 6 -7.36 18.53 1.22
C LEU A 6 -8.15 17.22 1.05
N LEU A 7 -8.62 16.65 2.17
CA LEU A 7 -9.44 15.46 2.20
C LEU A 7 -10.76 15.64 1.43
N LYS A 8 -11.43 16.80 1.58
CA LYS A 8 -12.68 17.11 0.84
C LYS A 8 -12.48 17.19 -0.66
N ASN A 9 -11.31 17.64 -1.12
CA ASN A 9 -11.01 17.73 -2.55
C ASN A 9 -10.57 16.38 -3.12
N PHE A 10 -9.79 15.61 -2.35
CA PHE A 10 -9.35 14.26 -2.72
C PHE A 10 -10.53 13.30 -2.91
N VAL A 11 -11.47 13.27 -1.95
CA VAL A 11 -12.69 12.45 -2.03
C VAL A 11 -13.55 12.82 -3.25
N LYS A 12 -13.58 14.10 -3.63
CA LYS A 12 -14.33 14.56 -4.81
C LYS A 12 -13.67 14.19 -6.13
N SER A 13 -12.34 14.11 -6.17
CA SER A 13 -11.58 13.77 -7.38
C SER A 13 -11.38 12.27 -7.58
N PHE A 14 -11.61 11.47 -6.53
CA PHE A 14 -11.44 10.03 -6.59
C PHE A 14 -12.66 9.39 -7.23
N THR A 15 -12.52 8.95 -8.48
CA THR A 15 -13.49 8.07 -9.13
C THR A 15 -13.21 6.65 -8.66
N THR A 16 -13.98 6.22 -7.67
CA THR A 16 -13.94 4.83 -7.21
C THR A 16 -14.28 3.93 -8.40
N PRO A 17 -13.46 2.92 -8.73
CA PRO A 17 -13.88 1.87 -9.65
C PRO A 17 -15.25 1.34 -9.21
N ASP A 18 -16.09 0.95 -10.16
CA ASP A 18 -17.43 0.43 -9.89
C ASP A 18 -17.39 -0.55 -8.71
N HIS A 19 -18.23 -0.28 -7.70
CA HIS A 19 -18.31 -1.05 -6.47
C HIS A 19 -18.45 -2.54 -6.77
N ASP A 20 -19.21 -2.91 -7.80
CA ASP A 20 -19.41 -4.31 -8.18
C ASP A 20 -18.17 -4.93 -8.84
N THR A 21 -17.35 -4.13 -9.51
CA THR A 21 -16.06 -4.54 -10.09
C THR A 21 -15.02 -4.77 -8.99
N ILE A 22 -14.94 -3.86 -8.01
CA ILE A 22 -14.05 -4.03 -6.84
C ILE A 22 -14.49 -5.23 -6.03
N VAL A 23 -15.78 -5.31 -5.68
CA VAL A 23 -16.35 -6.42 -4.93
C VAL A 23 -16.13 -7.73 -5.67
N LYS A 24 -16.36 -7.84 -6.98
CA LYS A 24 -16.03 -9.06 -7.73
C LYS A 24 -14.55 -9.42 -7.65
N LEU A 25 -13.63 -8.45 -7.79
CA LEU A 25 -12.18 -8.68 -7.67
C LEU A 25 -11.76 -9.14 -6.27
N VAL A 26 -12.34 -8.60 -5.20
CA VAL A 26 -11.98 -8.96 -3.81
C VAL A 26 -12.82 -10.10 -3.22
N THR A 27 -13.98 -10.43 -3.80
CA THR A 27 -14.90 -11.45 -3.25
C THR A 27 -15.08 -12.71 -4.09
N ARG A 28 -14.87 -12.67 -5.42
CA ARG A 28 -14.97 -13.89 -6.25
C ARG A 28 -13.67 -14.69 -6.32
N ASP A 29 -12.55 -14.10 -5.93
CA ASP A 29 -11.27 -14.77 -5.84
C ASP A 29 -10.79 -14.88 -4.38
N ARG A 30 -11.66 -15.45 -3.52
CA ARG A 30 -11.19 -16.03 -2.24
C ARG A 30 -10.00 -16.99 -2.44
N TYR A 31 -9.81 -17.50 -3.66
CA TYR A 31 -8.71 -18.39 -4.05
C TYR A 31 -7.47 -17.69 -4.64
N ILE A 32 -7.51 -16.41 -5.06
CA ILE A 32 -6.27 -15.73 -5.47
C ILE A 32 -5.46 -15.34 -4.23
N ALA A 33 -6.12 -15.05 -3.10
CA ALA A 33 -5.45 -14.58 -1.88
C ALA A 33 -4.86 -15.70 -0.99
N GLU A 34 -5.41 -16.91 -1.02
CA GLU A 34 -4.89 -18.03 -0.18
C GLU A 34 -3.55 -18.57 -0.68
N ASP A 35 -3.29 -18.53 -2.00
CA ASP A 35 -2.03 -18.99 -2.61
C ASP A 35 -1.12 -17.84 -3.10
N ALA A 36 -1.63 -16.61 -3.23
CA ALA A 36 -0.79 -15.47 -3.60
C ALA A 36 0.17 -15.14 -2.46
N ASN A 37 1.46 -15.42 -2.68
CA ASN A 37 2.48 -14.88 -1.79
C ASN A 37 2.47 -13.35 -1.90
N GLY A 38 2.96 -12.64 -0.88
CA GLY A 38 2.89 -11.17 -0.82
C GLY A 38 3.41 -10.44 -2.08
N ALA A 39 4.31 -11.06 -2.86
CA ALA A 39 4.74 -10.52 -4.15
C ALA A 39 3.61 -10.39 -5.17
N GLU A 40 2.80 -11.44 -5.29
CA GLU A 40 1.73 -11.54 -6.28
C GLU A 40 0.62 -10.56 -5.96
N PHE A 41 0.32 -10.36 -4.66
CA PHE A 41 -0.58 -9.31 -4.21
C PHE A 41 -0.09 -7.91 -4.62
N ILE A 42 1.20 -7.60 -4.38
CA ILE A 42 1.80 -6.31 -4.77
C ILE A 42 1.73 -6.12 -6.30
N ILE A 43 1.99 -7.16 -7.09
CA ILE A 43 1.91 -7.11 -8.56
C ILE A 43 0.47 -6.87 -9.02
N LEU A 44 -0.50 -7.57 -8.44
CA LEU A 44 -1.92 -7.39 -8.73
C LEU A 44 -2.36 -5.96 -8.42
N LEU A 45 -2.05 -5.48 -7.21
CA LEU A 45 -2.38 -4.12 -6.77
C LEU A 45 -1.76 -3.06 -7.71
N SER A 46 -0.50 -3.26 -8.10
CA SER A 46 0.19 -2.37 -9.05
C SER A 46 -0.49 -2.34 -10.41
N LYS A 47 -0.94 -3.49 -10.92
CA LYS A 47 -1.70 -3.56 -12.19
C LYS A 47 -3.06 -2.88 -12.06
N MET A 48 -3.82 -3.14 -10.99
CA MET A 48 -5.15 -2.57 -10.77
C MET A 48 -5.13 -1.05 -10.66
N LEU A 49 -4.09 -0.50 -10.01
CA LEU A 49 -3.93 0.94 -9.79
C LEU A 49 -3.09 1.62 -10.86
N ASN A 50 -2.69 0.87 -11.91
CA ASN A 50 -1.84 1.34 -13.00
C ASN A 50 -0.54 2.00 -12.51
N TRP A 51 0.09 1.41 -11.48
CA TRP A 51 1.40 1.83 -11.01
C TRP A 51 2.49 1.19 -11.84
N THR A 52 3.18 2.03 -12.61
CA THR A 52 4.24 1.61 -13.52
C THR A 52 5.60 1.49 -12.83
N ASN A 53 5.76 2.05 -11.63
CA ASN A 53 7.00 2.02 -10.85
C ASN A 53 6.71 1.61 -9.40
N CYS A 54 6.61 0.29 -9.18
CA CYS A 54 6.49 -0.30 -7.85
C CYS A 54 7.69 -1.21 -7.60
N ILE A 55 8.52 -0.84 -6.63
CA ILE A 55 9.75 -1.57 -6.29
C ILE A 55 9.52 -2.31 -4.98
N ARG A 56 9.87 -3.60 -4.95
CA ARG A 56 9.74 -4.46 -3.77
C ARG A 56 11.00 -4.44 -2.90
N GLU A 57 10.83 -4.77 -1.62
CA GLU A 57 11.90 -4.93 -0.62
C GLU A 57 12.85 -3.72 -0.49
N VAL A 58 12.29 -2.52 -0.50
CA VAL A 58 13.07 -1.30 -0.50
C VAL A 58 13.60 -1.04 0.91
N LYS A 59 14.93 -1.04 1.06
CA LYS A 59 15.60 -0.70 2.31
C LYS A 59 15.45 0.79 2.62
N ASN A 60 15.42 1.08 3.90
CA ASN A 60 15.51 2.43 4.41
C ASN A 60 16.98 2.78 4.62
N ASP A 61 17.35 4.03 4.32
CA ASP A 61 18.75 4.47 4.31
C ASP A 61 19.32 4.60 5.73
N THR A 62 18.46 4.82 6.72
CA THR A 62 18.83 5.17 8.10
C THR A 62 19.00 3.96 9.03
N ASP A 63 18.30 2.86 8.75
CA ASP A 63 18.08 1.80 9.73
C ASP A 63 18.08 0.37 9.14
N MET A 64 18.34 0.25 7.84
CA MET A 64 18.34 -0.99 7.06
C MET A 64 17.04 -1.81 7.09
N LYS A 65 15.96 -1.33 7.72
CA LYS A 65 14.64 -1.97 7.63
C LYS A 65 14.08 -1.81 6.23
N LYS A 66 13.25 -2.77 5.82
CA LYS A 66 12.66 -2.82 4.49
C LYS A 66 11.17 -2.52 4.57
N ALA A 67 10.68 -1.73 3.61
CA ALA A 67 9.28 -1.79 3.23
C ALA A 67 9.08 -2.95 2.24
N ASP A 68 7.93 -3.61 2.27
CA ASP A 68 7.63 -4.69 1.33
C ASP A 68 7.54 -4.19 -0.11
N ALA A 69 6.96 -3.00 -0.31
CA ALA A 69 7.10 -2.26 -1.55
C ALA A 69 6.95 -0.74 -1.38
N VAL A 70 7.54 -0.02 -2.34
CA VAL A 70 7.40 1.44 -2.48
C VAL A 70 7.00 1.74 -3.92
N VAL A 71 5.99 2.59 -4.06
CA VAL A 71 5.53 3.10 -5.35
C VAL A 71 6.12 4.48 -5.55
N TYR A 72 6.63 4.71 -6.76
CA TYR A 72 7.24 5.97 -7.15
C TYR A 72 6.43 6.64 -8.25
N ASP A 73 6.40 7.97 -8.23
CA ASP A 73 5.93 8.73 -9.37
C ASP A 73 6.96 8.77 -10.51
N LYS A 74 6.59 9.44 -11.60
CA LYS A 74 7.44 9.62 -12.79
C LYS A 74 8.76 10.36 -12.51
N ASP A 75 8.84 11.08 -11.40
CA ASP A 75 10.00 11.88 -11.01
C ASP A 75 10.83 11.15 -9.92
N ASN A 76 10.59 9.83 -9.74
CA ASN A 76 11.21 8.98 -8.73
C ASN A 76 10.97 9.42 -7.27
N ASN A 77 9.89 10.16 -7.01
CA ASN A 77 9.49 10.43 -5.65
C ASN A 77 8.62 9.28 -5.11
N PRO A 78 8.90 8.76 -3.90
CA PRO A 78 8.03 7.77 -3.28
C PRO A 78 6.67 8.42 -2.97
N ILE A 79 5.58 7.78 -3.41
CA ILE A 79 4.20 8.25 -3.25
C ILE A 79 3.33 7.32 -2.41
N ALA A 80 3.66 6.03 -2.35
CA ALA A 80 3.00 5.06 -1.49
C ALA A 80 4.00 4.05 -0.92
N ILE A 81 3.74 3.60 0.31
CA ILE A 81 4.45 2.48 0.96
C ILE A 81 3.44 1.37 1.17
N ILE A 82 3.83 0.15 0.83
CA ILE A 82 3.06 -1.06 1.03
C ILE A 82 3.78 -1.91 2.07
N GLU A 83 3.07 -2.26 3.13
CA GLU A 83 3.52 -3.17 4.18
C GLU A 83 2.53 -4.33 4.29
N LEU A 84 3.03 -5.54 4.20
CA LEU A 84 2.24 -6.76 4.25
C LEU A 84 2.40 -7.40 5.62
N LYS A 85 1.28 -7.77 6.22
CA LYS A 85 1.29 -8.61 7.41
C LYS A 85 1.49 -10.06 6.99
N SER A 86 2.53 -10.68 7.54
CA SER A 86 2.76 -12.12 7.43
C SER A 86 1.61 -12.90 8.07
N SER A 87 1.18 -13.96 7.40
CA SER A 87 0.23 -14.96 7.89
C SER A 87 0.74 -15.68 9.15
N ASP A 88 2.06 -15.88 9.19
CA ASP A 88 2.77 -16.40 10.34
C ASP A 88 3.21 -15.23 11.24
N LYS A 89 2.73 -15.23 12.48
CA LYS A 89 3.34 -14.68 13.72
C LYS A 89 2.44 -13.75 14.53
N ASN A 90 2.66 -13.80 15.84
CA ASN A 90 2.21 -12.90 16.92
C ASN A 90 2.59 -11.41 16.74
N ILE A 91 2.75 -10.92 15.51
CA ILE A 91 3.09 -9.52 15.24
C ILE A 91 1.80 -8.70 15.36
N SER A 92 1.83 -7.73 16.25
CA SER A 92 0.67 -6.88 16.47
C SER A 92 0.44 -5.95 15.27
N ASN A 93 -0.82 -5.63 14.99
CA ASN A 93 -1.15 -4.61 13.97
C ASN A 93 -0.46 -3.27 14.26
N ARG A 94 -0.19 -2.96 15.54
CA ARG A 94 0.51 -1.76 15.97
C ARG A 94 1.95 -1.72 15.47
N ASP A 95 2.66 -2.83 15.50
CA ASP A 95 4.07 -2.90 15.07
C ASP A 95 4.21 -2.69 13.56
N ILE A 96 3.28 -3.24 12.79
CA ILE A 96 3.22 -3.11 11.32
C ILE A 96 2.90 -1.66 10.93
N VAL A 97 1.92 -1.06 11.59
CA VAL A 97 1.61 0.37 11.42
C VAL A 97 2.84 1.22 11.75
N ALA A 98 3.50 0.96 12.88
CA ALA A 98 4.70 1.71 13.27
C ALA A 98 5.83 1.57 12.24
N GLN A 99 6.03 0.38 11.68
CA GLN A 99 7.03 0.13 10.65
C GLN A 99 6.73 0.92 9.37
N ALA A 100 5.50 0.84 8.86
CA ALA A 100 5.10 1.55 7.65
C ALA A 100 5.19 3.08 7.81
N PHE A 101 4.75 3.62 8.95
CA PHE A 101 4.83 5.06 9.21
C PHE A 101 6.25 5.55 9.49
N ARG A 102 7.15 4.70 9.99
CA ARG A 102 8.57 5.06 10.11
C ARG A 102 9.17 5.34 8.74
N TYR A 103 8.96 4.45 7.78
CA TYR A 103 9.42 4.64 6.41
C TYR A 103 8.77 5.89 5.76
N LYS A 104 7.47 6.12 6.03
CA LYS A 104 6.74 7.30 5.54
C LYS A 104 7.34 8.60 6.07
N ASN A 105 7.74 8.65 7.33
CA ASN A 105 8.25 9.88 7.96
C ASN A 105 9.57 10.36 7.34
N GLU A 106 10.36 9.45 6.77
CA GLU A 106 11.61 9.77 6.08
C GLU A 106 11.40 10.15 4.61
N LYS A 107 10.20 9.89 4.07
CA LYS A 107 9.84 10.14 2.67
C LYS A 107 8.73 11.21 2.61
N PRO A 108 9.07 12.52 2.61
CA PRO A 108 8.09 13.61 2.71
C PRO A 108 7.08 13.66 1.55
N THR A 109 7.42 13.09 0.39
CA THR A 109 6.53 12.96 -0.77
C THR A 109 5.54 11.81 -0.66
N CYS A 110 5.72 10.88 0.30
CA CYS A 110 4.87 9.72 0.45
C CYS A 110 3.50 10.10 1.02
N ARG A 111 2.46 9.88 0.20
CA ARG A 111 1.08 10.29 0.47
C ARG A 111 0.26 9.19 1.12
N PHE A 112 0.54 7.93 0.78
CA PHE A 112 -0.26 6.78 1.18
C PHE A 112 0.58 5.74 1.90
N VAL A 113 -0.05 5.07 2.87
CA VAL A 113 0.45 3.85 3.50
C VAL A 113 -0.63 2.80 3.31
N ILE A 114 -0.28 1.67 2.72
CA ILE A 114 -1.17 0.54 2.47
C ILE A 114 -0.69 -0.60 3.35
N ILE A 115 -1.56 -1.03 4.26
CA ILE A 115 -1.31 -2.18 5.11
C ILE A 115 -2.30 -3.25 4.69
N TYR A 116 -1.79 -4.42 4.32
CA TYR A 116 -2.62 -5.56 3.94
C TYR A 116 -2.39 -6.72 4.91
N ASP A 117 -3.50 -7.29 5.39
CA ASP A 117 -3.51 -8.51 6.20
C ASP A 117 -4.13 -9.62 5.36
N ALA A 118 -3.33 -10.63 5.03
CA ALA A 118 -3.77 -11.75 4.19
C ALA A 118 -4.67 -12.75 4.94
N ILE A 119 -4.86 -12.60 6.25
CA ILE A 119 -5.67 -13.50 7.07
C ILE A 119 -6.87 -12.77 7.69
N GLN A 120 -8.07 -13.25 7.38
CA GLN A 120 -9.21 -13.28 8.31
C GLN A 120 -9.70 -14.71 8.48
#